data_AF-A0AAN0JI86-F1
#
_entry.id   AF-A0AAN0JI86-F1
#
_cell.length_a   1.000
_cell.length_b   1.000
_cell.length_c   1.000
_cell.angle_alpha   90.00
_cell.angle_beta   90.00
_cell.angle_gamma   90.00
#
_symmetry.space_group_name_H-M   'P 1'
#
loop_
_entity.id
_entity.type
_entity.pdbx_description
1 polymer ?
#
loop_
_entity_poly.entity_id
_entity_poly.type
_entity_poly.pdbx_seq_one_letter_code
_entity_poly.pdbx_strand_id
1 'polypeptide(L)'
;MEQVNSVLGSIVEGASASPDPSVKRICFMSLKKLVEGWSGQNVLLDYPSTSGFIDYVYKEILPICFIVPLQPTFDLNEGQAYLCLGEIVSLLKELVTQRGEEFLLYLQSQYLPSLMIPTDIGQVLIIDS
;
A
#
# COMPACT_ATOMS: atom_id res chain seq x y z
N MET A 1 21.49 4.22 -3.93
CA MET A 1 20.29 3.70 -3.22
C MET A 1 19.76 4.68 -2.18
N GLU A 2 20.59 5.37 -1.40
CA GLU A 2 20.13 6.34 -0.38
C GLU A 2 19.16 7.41 -0.91
N GLN A 3 19.45 8.02 -2.07
CA GLN A 3 18.56 9.02 -2.67
C GLN A 3 17.19 8.44 -3.06
N VAL A 4 17.14 7.19 -3.54
CA VAL A 4 15.87 6.53 -3.89
C VAL A 4 15.05 6.28 -2.64
N ASN A 5 15.67 5.75 -1.57
CA ASN A 5 14.99 5.52 -0.30
C ASN A 5 14.49 6.82 0.34
N SER A 6 15.24 7.92 0.20
CA SER A 6 14.80 9.25 0.64
C SER A 6 13.57 9.73 -0.12
N VAL A 7 13.55 9.57 -1.46
CA VAL A 7 12.38 9.90 -2.28
C VAL A 7 11.18 9.03 -1.91
N LEU A 8 11.35 7.71 -1.82
CA LEU A 8 10.29 6.79 -1.38
C LEU A 8 9.75 7.17 0.00
N GLY A 9 10.65 7.45 0.95
CA GLY A 9 10.31 7.89 2.30
C GLY A 9 9.46 9.16 2.29
N SER A 10 9.82 10.17 1.50
CA SER A 10 9.03 11.40 1.39
C SER A 10 7.63 11.18 0.81
N ILE A 11 7.45 10.23 -0.12
CA ILE A 11 6.13 9.91 -0.68
C ILE A 11 5.28 9.20 0.38
N VAL A 12 5.87 8.26 1.14
CA VAL A 12 5.20 7.56 2.25
C VAL A 12 4.82 8.55 3.37
N GLU A 13 5.72 9.48 3.71
CA GLU A 13 5.45 10.55 4.67
C GLU A 13 4.30 11.44 4.18
N GLY A 14 4.30 11.85 2.91
CA GLY A 14 3.21 12.61 2.32
C GLY A 14 1.86 11.89 2.37
N ALA A 15 1.84 10.58 2.08
CA ALA A 15 0.63 9.76 2.18
C ALA A 15 0.12 9.66 3.63
N SER A 16 1.02 9.44 4.59
CA SER A 16 0.66 9.13 5.98
C SER A 16 0.42 10.36 6.86
N ALA A 17 1.23 11.41 6.72
CA ALA A 17 1.29 12.53 7.66
C ALA A 17 0.71 13.84 7.12
N SER A 18 0.54 14.00 5.80
CA SER A 18 -0.01 15.24 5.24
C SER A 18 -1.41 15.54 5.81
N PRO A 19 -1.71 16.77 6.23
CA PRO A 19 -3.06 17.18 6.63
C PRO A 19 -4.00 17.41 5.43
N ASP A 20 -3.46 17.55 4.22
CA ASP A 20 -4.24 17.75 3.00
C ASP A 20 -4.56 16.38 2.35
N PRO A 21 -5.84 15.97 2.28
CA PRO A 21 -6.24 14.72 1.64
C PRO A 21 -5.88 14.64 0.15
N SER A 22 -5.78 15.77 -0.54
CA SER A 22 -5.34 15.84 -1.95
C SER A 22 -3.89 15.41 -2.10
N VAL A 23 -3.02 15.82 -1.16
CA VAL A 23 -1.61 15.39 -1.12
C VAL A 23 -1.54 13.90 -0.83
N LYS A 24 -2.30 13.42 0.17
CA LYS A 24 -2.34 11.98 0.48
C LYS A 24 -2.72 11.16 -0.75
N ARG A 25 -3.77 11.58 -1.45
CA ARG A 25 -4.24 10.94 -2.69
C ARG A 25 -3.17 10.87 -3.76
N ILE A 26 -2.49 11.98 -4.05
CA ILE A 26 -1.42 12.03 -5.07
C ILE A 26 -0.24 11.13 -4.67
N CYS A 27 0.10 11.07 -3.38
CA CYS A 27 1.12 10.16 -2.88
C CYS A 27 0.71 8.69 -3.07
N PHE A 28 -0.51 8.29 -2.71
CA PHE A 28 -1.01 6.93 -2.96
C PHE A 28 -1.03 6.58 -4.46
N MET A 29 -1.45 7.51 -5.31
CA MET A 29 -1.41 7.34 -6.77
C MET A 29 0.02 7.12 -7.28
N SER A 30 1.00 7.82 -6.69
CA SER A 30 2.42 7.68 -7.04
C SER A 30 2.98 6.33 -6.58
N LEU A 31 2.65 5.90 -5.36
CA LEU A 31 3.02 4.58 -4.83
C LEU A 31 2.44 3.45 -5.69
N LYS A 32 1.19 3.59 -6.17
CA LYS A 32 0.58 2.63 -7.09
C LYS A 32 1.42 2.45 -8.35
N LYS A 33 1.81 3.54 -9.00
CA LYS A 33 2.65 3.49 -10.22
C LYS A 33 4.03 2.85 -9.97
N LEU A 34 4.59 3.06 -8.78
CA LEU A 34 5.85 2.42 -8.39
C LEU A 34 5.67 0.91 -8.22
N VAL A 35 4.56 0.48 -7.59
CA VAL A 35 4.20 -0.93 -7.47
C VAL A 35 3.95 -1.55 -8.85
N GLU A 36 3.16 -0.93 -9.71
CA GLU A 36 2.92 -1.35 -11.11
C GLU A 36 4.24 -1.62 -11.86
N GLY A 37 5.21 -0.72 -11.71
CA GLY A 37 6.48 -0.80 -12.45
C GLY A 37 7.52 -1.74 -11.84
N TRP A 38 7.59 -1.83 -10.51
CA TRP A 38 8.76 -2.41 -9.82
C TRP A 38 8.44 -3.65 -8.98
N SER A 39 7.17 -4.05 -8.83
CA SER A 39 6.78 -5.17 -7.95
C SER A 39 6.36 -6.47 -8.65
N GLY A 40 6.36 -6.51 -9.98
CA GLY A 40 5.86 -7.66 -10.74
C GLY A 40 6.66 -8.94 -10.57
N GLN A 41 5.98 -10.08 -10.60
CA GLN A 41 6.58 -11.43 -10.61
C GLN A 41 7.44 -11.71 -11.86
N ASN A 42 7.24 -10.97 -12.96
CA ASN A 42 7.93 -11.14 -14.25
C ASN A 42 9.28 -10.41 -14.35
N VAL A 43 9.86 -10.02 -13.22
CA VAL A 43 11.25 -9.55 -13.23
C VAL A 43 12.13 -10.80 -13.39
N LEU A 44 12.27 -11.26 -14.63
CA LEU A 44 13.17 -12.34 -15.11
C LEU A 44 14.67 -12.01 -14.91
N LEU A 45 14.97 -11.06 -14.05
CA LEU A 45 16.30 -10.73 -13.60
C LEU A 45 16.15 -10.48 -12.11
N ASP A 46 16.66 -11.38 -11.28
CA ASP A 46 17.06 -11.10 -9.90
C ASP A 46 18.10 -9.96 -9.94
N TYR A 47 17.66 -8.74 -10.25
CA TYR A 47 18.45 -7.57 -10.03
C TYR A 47 18.40 -7.36 -8.52
N PRO A 48 19.54 -7.27 -7.82
CA PRO A 48 19.60 -7.10 -6.37
C PRO A 48 18.82 -5.88 -5.82
N SER A 49 18.22 -5.06 -6.68
CA SER A 49 17.49 -3.84 -6.36
C SER A 49 15.97 -3.99 -6.25
N THR A 50 15.34 -5.08 -6.75
CA THR A 50 13.87 -5.26 -6.62
C THR A 50 13.48 -5.93 -5.31
N SER A 51 14.32 -6.81 -4.74
CA SER A 51 14.08 -7.42 -3.42
C SER A 51 13.95 -6.37 -2.31
N GLY A 52 14.83 -5.37 -2.29
CA GLY A 52 14.77 -4.25 -1.35
C GLY A 52 13.51 -3.39 -1.49
N PHE A 53 12.98 -3.25 -2.71
CA PHE A 53 11.72 -2.52 -2.93
C PHE A 53 10.51 -3.30 -2.42
N ILE A 54 10.47 -4.62 -2.61
CA ILE A 54 9.40 -5.46 -2.09
C ILE A 54 9.39 -5.48 -0.56
N ASP A 55 10.56 -5.59 0.06
CA ASP A 55 10.67 -5.45 1.51
C ASP A 55 10.15 -4.08 1.98
N TYR A 56 10.47 -3.01 1.25
CA TYR A 56 9.98 -1.67 1.52
C TYR A 56 8.46 -1.57 1.35
N VAL A 57 7.89 -2.21 0.33
CA VAL A 57 6.45 -2.28 0.12
C VAL A 57 5.76 -2.89 1.33
N TYR A 58 6.23 -4.04 1.82
CA TYR A 58 5.61 -4.70 2.96
C TYR A 58 5.80 -3.96 4.28
N LYS A 59 6.96 -3.31 4.48
CA LYS A 59 7.30 -2.63 5.74
C LYS A 59 6.77 -1.21 5.86
N GLU A 60 6.66 -0.48 4.75
CA GLU A 60 6.40 0.97 4.77
C GLU A 60 5.14 1.35 3.99
N ILE A 61 4.87 0.74 2.84
CA ILE A 61 3.73 1.10 1.97
C ILE A 61 2.46 0.38 2.42
N LEU A 62 2.52 -0.92 2.64
CA LEU A 62 1.37 -1.71 3.06
C LEU A 62 0.74 -1.18 4.36
N PRO A 63 1.53 -0.81 5.40
CA PRO A 63 0.94 -0.31 6.63
C PRO A 63 0.09 0.94 6.48
N ILE A 64 0.55 1.90 5.68
CA ILE A 64 -0.16 3.16 5.50
C ILE A 64 -1.50 2.98 4.75
N CYS A 65 -1.66 1.90 3.96
CA CYS A 65 -2.94 1.56 3.33
C CYS A 65 -4.03 1.22 4.36
N PHE A 66 -3.67 0.74 5.55
CA PHE A 66 -4.62 0.42 6.62
C PHE A 66 -4.67 1.50 7.69
N ILE A 67 -3.53 2.12 8.02
CA ILE A 67 -3.46 3.12 9.09
C ILE A 67 -4.17 4.41 8.69
N VAL A 68 -3.96 4.90 7.46
CA VAL A 68 -4.49 6.21 7.03
C VAL A 68 -6.03 6.26 7.07
N PRO A 69 -6.78 5.28 6.54
CA PRO A 69 -8.24 5.28 6.63
C PRO A 69 -8.78 5.17 8.07
N LEU A 70 -7.98 4.65 9.01
CA LEU A 70 -8.35 4.50 10.42
C LEU A 70 -8.04 5.75 11.25
N GLN A 71 -7.38 6.76 10.67
CA GLN A 71 -7.08 8.00 11.39
C GLN A 71 -8.38 8.77 11.66
N PRO A 72 -8.56 9.36 12.87
CA PRO A 72 -9.73 10.19 13.16
C PRO A 72 -9.89 11.41 12.25
N THR A 73 -8.79 11.83 11.62
CA THR A 73 -8.74 12.95 10.67
C THR A 73 -9.16 12.56 9.25
N PHE A 74 -9.40 11.27 8.98
CA PHE A 74 -9.82 10.80 7.68
C PHE A 74 -11.34 10.81 7.56
N ASP A 75 -11.90 11.94 7.11
CA ASP A 75 -13.35 12.12 7.01
C ASP A 75 -13.90 11.62 5.68
N LEU A 76 -14.60 10.48 5.68
CA LEU A 76 -15.22 9.91 4.47
C LEU A 76 -16.33 10.77 3.87
N ASN A 77 -16.86 11.75 4.59
CA ASN A 77 -17.83 12.70 4.04
C ASN A 77 -17.14 13.78 3.19
N GLU A 78 -15.83 13.95 3.32
CA GLU A 78 -15.02 14.83 2.50
C GLU A 78 -14.69 14.15 1.16
N GLY A 79 -15.01 14.82 0.04
CA GLY A 79 -14.81 14.26 -1.29
C GLY A 79 -13.35 13.87 -1.60
N GLN A 80 -12.36 14.63 -1.12
CA GLN A 80 -10.95 14.29 -1.37
C GLN A 80 -10.49 13.09 -0.54
N ALA A 81 -10.96 12.93 0.68
CA ALA A 81 -10.68 11.75 1.50
C ALA A 81 -11.35 10.50 0.91
N TYR A 82 -12.59 10.61 0.40
CA TYR A 82 -13.24 9.51 -0.32
C TYR A 82 -12.45 9.09 -1.57
N LEU A 83 -11.98 10.05 -2.37
CA LEU A 83 -11.13 9.75 -3.53
C LEU A 83 -9.78 9.15 -3.10
N CYS A 84 -9.21 9.62 -1.99
CA CYS A 84 -8.00 9.05 -1.40
C CYS A 84 -8.19 7.57 -1.01
N LEU A 85 -9.34 7.21 -0.42
CA LEU A 85 -9.67 5.82 -0.11
C LEU A 85 -9.71 4.97 -1.39
N GLY A 86 -10.27 5.52 -2.48
CA GLY A 86 -10.26 4.86 -3.79
C GLY A 86 -8.85 4.58 -4.32
N GLU A 87 -7.89 5.50 -4.12
CA GLU A 87 -6.49 5.27 -4.49
C GLU A 87 -5.82 4.21 -3.61
N ILE A 88 -6.14 4.18 -2.31
CA ILE A 88 -5.64 3.15 -1.38
C ILE A 88 -6.10 1.76 -1.82
N VAL A 89 -7.39 1.61 -2.12
CA VAL A 89 -7.95 0.34 -2.63
C VAL A 89 -7.30 -0.03 -3.97
N SER A 90 -7.10 0.94 -4.85
CA SER A 90 -6.46 0.72 -6.15
C SER A 90 -5.01 0.26 -6.01
N LEU A 91 -4.26 0.78 -5.03
CA LEU A 91 -2.91 0.32 -4.70
C LEU A 91 -2.90 -1.10 -4.14
N LEU A 92 -3.84 -1.44 -3.24
CA LEU A 92 -3.97 -2.81 -2.72
C LEU A 92 -4.30 -3.81 -3.84
N LYS A 93 -5.21 -3.45 -4.76
CA LYS A 93 -5.53 -4.25 -5.95
C LYS A 93 -4.32 -4.44 -6.85
N GLU A 94 -3.50 -3.41 -6.99
CA GLU A 94 -2.27 -3.50 -7.74
C GLU A 94 -1.28 -4.47 -7.10
N LEU A 95 -1.12 -4.45 -5.79
CA LEU A 95 -0.28 -5.42 -5.07
C LEU A 95 -0.77 -6.85 -5.30
N VAL A 96 -2.08 -7.09 -5.24
CA VAL A 96 -2.66 -8.40 -5.59
C VAL A 96 -2.35 -8.77 -7.05
N THR A 97 -2.45 -7.82 -7.98
CA THR A 97 -2.15 -8.04 -9.39
C THR A 97 -0.69 -8.41 -9.63
N GLN A 98 0.24 -7.70 -8.99
CA GLN A 98 1.67 -7.87 -9.20
C GLN A 98 2.26 -9.08 -8.46
N ARG A 99 1.68 -9.44 -7.30
CA ARG A 99 2.22 -10.44 -6.37
C ARG A 99 1.37 -11.68 -6.21
N GLY A 100 0.09 -11.62 -6.57
CA GLY A 100 -0.84 -12.75 -6.55
C GLY A 100 -0.99 -13.38 -5.17
N GLU A 101 -1.01 -14.73 -5.15
CA GLU A 101 -1.29 -15.53 -3.97
C GLU A 101 -0.30 -15.30 -2.82
N GLU A 102 0.96 -15.01 -3.11
CA GLU A 102 1.98 -14.75 -2.08
C GLU A 102 1.60 -13.55 -1.19
N PHE A 103 1.14 -12.47 -1.81
CA PHE A 103 0.69 -11.28 -1.09
C PHE A 103 -0.57 -11.54 -0.25
N LEU A 104 -1.52 -12.31 -0.79
CA LEU A 104 -2.73 -12.69 -0.07
C LEU A 104 -2.42 -13.58 1.15
N LEU A 105 -1.51 -14.54 0.99
CA LEU A 105 -1.04 -15.39 2.09
C LEU A 105 -0.31 -14.56 3.16
N TYR A 106 0.56 -13.63 2.76
CA TYR A 106 1.22 -12.71 3.69
C TYR A 106 0.22 -11.86 4.48
N LEU A 107 -0.78 -11.29 3.78
CA LEU A 107 -1.85 -10.52 4.41
C LEU A 107 -2.59 -11.33 5.47
N GLN A 108 -3.02 -12.54 5.13
CA GLN A 108 -3.83 -13.39 6.03
C GLN A 108 -3.02 -13.97 7.18
N SER A 109 -1.79 -14.43 6.92
CA SER A 109 -1.01 -15.19 7.90
C SER A 109 -0.12 -14.33 8.79
N GLN A 110 0.27 -13.14 8.35
CA GLN A 110 1.21 -12.28 9.09
C GLN A 110 0.64 -10.90 9.36
N TYR A 111 0.23 -10.17 8.32
CA TYR A 111 -0.04 -8.75 8.47
C TYR A 111 -1.34 -8.44 9.22
N LEU A 112 -2.49 -8.98 8.79
CA LEU A 112 -3.77 -8.74 9.45
C LEU A 112 -3.78 -9.24 10.91
N PRO A 113 -3.24 -10.43 11.24
CA PRO A 113 -3.07 -10.85 12.64
C PRO A 113 -2.21 -9.89 13.46
N SER A 114 -1.19 -9.26 12.87
CA SER A 114 -0.37 -8.26 13.57
C SER A 114 -1.14 -6.99 13.96
N LEU A 115 -2.22 -6.69 13.24
CA LEU A 115 -3.18 -5.63 13.57
C LEU A 115 -4.31 -6.11 14.51
N MET A 116 -4.24 -7.35 14.99
CA MET A 116 -5.31 -8.02 15.74
C MET A 116 -6.64 -8.09 14.97
N ILE A 117 -6.59 -8.07 13.63
CA ILE A 117 -7.76 -8.24 12.78
C ILE A 117 -7.99 -9.74 12.58
N PRO A 118 -9.17 -10.27 12.96
CA PRO A 118 -9.53 -11.67 12.76
C PRO A 118 -9.44 -12.10 11.28
N THR A 119 -8.94 -13.32 11.03
CA THR A 119 -8.66 -13.87 9.69
C THR A 119 -9.91 -14.09 8.83
N ASP A 120 -11.07 -14.24 9.45
CA ASP A 120 -12.40 -14.32 8.81
C ASP A 120 -12.82 -13.00 8.15
N ILE A 121 -12.47 -11.85 8.73
CA ILE A 121 -12.73 -10.52 8.13
C ILE A 121 -11.79 -10.28 6.93
N GLY A 122 -10.55 -10.78 7.00
CA GLY A 122 -9.58 -10.67 5.93
C GLY A 122 -10.04 -11.30 4.60
N GLN A 123 -10.87 -12.34 4.67
CA GLN A 123 -11.42 -12.99 3.47
C GLN A 123 -12.41 -12.09 2.72
N VAL A 124 -13.22 -11.29 3.43
CA VAL A 124 -14.23 -10.40 2.80
C VAL A 124 -13.56 -9.29 1.99
N LEU A 125 -12.48 -8.69 2.50
CA LEU A 125 -11.69 -7.68 1.78
C LEU A 125 -11.07 -8.20 0.48
N ILE A 126 -10.75 -9.49 0.44
CA ILE A 126 -10.10 -10.16 -0.70
C ILE A 126 -11.13 -10.65 -1.74
N ILE A 127 -12.34 -11.03 -1.31
CA ILE A 127 -13.34 -11.71 -2.16
C ILE A 127 -14.29 -10.71 -2.86
N ASP A 128 -14.58 -9.54 -2.27
CA ASP A 128 -15.51 -8.55 -2.83
C ASP A 128 -14.83 -7.40 -3.62
N SER A 129 -13.54 -7.55 -3.96
CA SER A 129 -12.70 -6.55 -4.64
C SER A 129 -12.53 -6.82 -6.13
#